data_AF-A0A3B5ABQ0-F1
#
_entry.id   AF-A0A3B5ABQ0-F1
#
_cell.length_a   1.000
_cell.length_b   1.000
_cell.length_c   1.000
_cell.angle_alpha   90.00
_cell.angle_beta   90.00
_cell.angle_gamma   90.00
#
_symmetry.space_group_name_H-M   'P 1'
#
loop_
_entity.id
_entity.type
_entity.pdbx_description
1 polymer ?
#
loop_
_entity_poly.entity_id
_entity_poly.type
_entity_poly.pdbx_seq_one_letter_code
_entity_poly.pdbx_strand_id
1 'polypeptide(L)'
;MTVVVPLVLGQVCRGFLRELLERRKPPFGAVSSCVLLMIIYTTFCDTFSNPDIELDPTSLLLLVLIIFSIQISFMLLTFAFSSRSGSGFSPSDTVAIMFCSTHKSLTLGIPMLKIVFEGYQHLSLISVPLLIYHPAQILLGSILVPTIRGWMSSRHKSSLLLR
;
A
#
# COMPACT_ATOMS: atom_id res chain seq x y z
N MET A 1 -22.39 6.65 2.06
CA MET A 1 -23.00 5.41 2.60
C MET A 1 -22.41 4.12 2.01
N THR A 2 -21.91 4.15 0.77
CA THR A 2 -21.40 2.99 0.03
C THR A 2 -20.20 2.27 0.66
N VAL A 3 -19.37 2.93 1.47
CA VAL A 3 -18.21 2.29 2.13
C VAL A 3 -18.50 1.86 3.57
N VAL A 4 -19.30 2.64 4.31
CA VAL A 4 -19.61 2.37 5.72
C VAL A 4 -20.54 1.16 5.86
N VAL A 5 -21.55 1.04 5.00
CA VAL A 5 -22.51 -0.07 5.02
C VAL A 5 -21.85 -1.44 4.85
N PRO A 6 -21.01 -1.70 3.82
CA PRO A 6 -20.31 -2.98 3.71
C PRO A 6 -19.29 -3.20 4.82
N LEU A 7 -18.72 -2.14 5.40
CA LEU A 7 -17.84 -2.24 6.56
C LEU A 7 -18.60 -2.75 7.79
N VAL A 8 -19.75 -2.16 8.09
CA VAL A 8 -20.61 -2.56 9.22
C VAL A 8 -21.16 -3.96 9.01
N LEU A 9 -21.68 -4.27 7.81
CA LEU A 9 -22.14 -5.61 7.45
C LEU A 9 -21.00 -6.64 7.57
N GLY A 10 -19.79 -6.28 7.11
CA GLY A 10 -18.61 -7.12 7.23
C GLY A 10 -18.22 -7.40 8.68
N GLN A 11 -18.26 -6.40 9.57
CA GLN A 11 -17.98 -6.59 11.00
C GLN A 11 -19.04 -7.45 11.69
N VAL A 12 -20.32 -7.30 11.35
CA VAL A 12 -21.40 -8.14 11.88
C VAL A 12 -21.27 -9.58 11.38
N CYS A 13 -21.08 -9.79 10.08
CA CYS A 13 -20.84 -11.11 9.49
C CYS A 13 -19.57 -11.78 10.03
N ARG A 14 -18.53 -11.02 10.39
CA ARG A 14 -17.31 -11.57 10.99
C ARG A 14 -17.60 -12.35 12.27
N GLY A 15 -18.56 -11.92 13.09
CA GLY A 15 -18.96 -12.64 14.29
C GLY A 15 -19.58 -14.01 13.98
N PHE A 16 -20.42 -14.09 12.95
CA PHE A 16 -21.14 -15.31 12.57
C PHE A 16 -20.31 -16.28 11.74
N LEU A 17 -19.41 -15.78 10.88
CA LEU A 17 -18.64 -16.61 9.96
C LEU A 17 -17.25 -16.97 10.51
N ARG A 18 -16.87 -16.51 11.71
CA ARG A 18 -15.52 -16.69 12.26
C ARG A 18 -15.05 -18.15 12.26
N GLU A 19 -15.88 -19.06 12.76
CA GLU A 19 -15.55 -20.50 12.81
C GLU A 19 -15.48 -21.13 11.41
N LEU A 20 -16.33 -20.71 10.48
CA LEU A 20 -16.30 -21.19 9.10
C LEU A 20 -15.05 -20.69 8.36
N LEU A 21 -14.61 -19.46 8.65
CA LEU A 21 -13.43 -18.82 8.08
C LEU A 21 -12.13 -19.46 8.59
N GLU A 22 -12.04 -19.70 9.90
CA GLU A 22 -10.88 -20.35 10.51
C GLU A 22 -10.72 -21.80 10.02
N ARG A 23 -11.84 -22.49 9.74
CA ARG A 23 -11.83 -23.85 9.16
C ARG A 23 -11.47 -23.90 7.68
N ARG A 24 -11.94 -22.96 6.85
CA ARG A 24 -11.76 -23.00 5.39
C ARG A 24 -10.55 -22.23 4.88
N LYS A 25 -9.94 -21.37 5.71
CA LYS A 25 -8.82 -20.47 5.36
C LYS A 25 -8.92 -19.94 3.92
N PRO A 26 -10.03 -19.29 3.54
CA PRO A 26 -10.18 -18.83 2.16
C PRO A 26 -9.00 -17.90 1.82
N PRO A 27 -8.45 -17.95 0.59
CA PRO A 27 -7.31 -17.15 0.21
C PRO A 27 -7.72 -15.69 -0.06
N PHE A 28 -8.26 -15.01 0.95
CA PHE A 28 -8.70 -13.61 0.87
C PHE A 28 -7.59 -12.68 0.38
N GLY A 29 -6.34 -12.96 0.75
CA GLY A 29 -5.18 -12.24 0.22
C GLY A 29 -5.07 -12.34 -1.30
N ALA A 30 -5.11 -13.56 -1.85
CA ALA A 30 -5.02 -13.77 -3.30
C ALA A 30 -6.20 -13.13 -4.05
N VAL A 31 -7.42 -13.23 -3.51
CA VAL A 31 -8.61 -12.59 -4.09
C VAL A 31 -8.44 -11.07 -4.09
N SER A 32 -7.98 -10.47 -3.00
CA SER A 32 -7.74 -9.02 -2.93
C SER A 32 -6.68 -8.55 -3.92
N SER A 33 -5.59 -9.30 -4.09
CA SER A 33 -4.56 -9.02 -5.10
C SER A 33 -5.08 -9.13 -6.53
N CYS A 34 -5.93 -10.13 -6.81
CA CYS A 34 -6.54 -10.31 -8.13
C CYS A 34 -7.49 -9.15 -8.47
N VAL A 35 -8.36 -8.76 -7.52
CA VAL A 35 -9.27 -7.61 -7.69
C VAL A 35 -8.48 -6.32 -7.90
N LEU A 36 -7.43 -6.09 -7.11
CA LEU A 36 -6.55 -4.94 -7.28
C LEU A 36 -5.91 -4.91 -8.67
N LEU A 37 -5.37 -6.04 -9.14
CA LEU A 37 -4.76 -6.15 -10.46
C LEU A 37 -5.78 -5.87 -11.57
N MET A 38 -7.02 -6.35 -11.41
CA MET A 38 -8.10 -6.07 -12.36
C MET A 38 -8.46 -4.58 -12.38
N ILE A 39 -8.54 -3.90 -11.23
CA ILE A 39 -8.78 -2.46 -11.16
C ILE A 39 -7.67 -1.67 -11.85
N ILE A 40 -6.41 -2.06 -11.64
CA ILE A 40 -5.27 -1.41 -12.31
C ILE A 40 -5.38 -1.58 -13.82
N TYR A 41 -5.68 -2.81 -14.28
CA TYR A 41 -5.85 -3.11 -15.69
C TYR A 41 -6.99 -2.30 -16.33
N THR A 42 -8.19 -2.31 -15.75
CA THR A 42 -9.34 -1.57 -16.31
C THR A 42 -9.07 -0.08 -16.37
N THR A 43 -8.45 0.48 -15.33
CA THR A 43 -8.18 1.92 -15.29
C THR A 43 -7.04 2.32 -16.23
N PHE A 44 -6.07 1.43 -16.46
CA PHE A 44 -5.06 1.62 -17.51
C PHE A 44 -5.71 1.62 -18.90
N CYS A 45 -6.54 0.62 -19.21
CA CYS A 45 -7.29 0.59 -20.46
C CYS A 45 -8.15 1.83 -20.66
N ASP A 46 -8.88 2.30 -19.64
CA ASP A 46 -9.65 3.54 -19.71
C ASP A 46 -8.76 4.75 -19.99
N THR A 47 -7.61 4.87 -19.31
CA THR A 47 -6.70 6.01 -19.49
C THR A 47 -6.13 6.06 -20.90
N PHE A 48 -5.69 4.93 -21.47
CA PHE A 48 -5.09 4.86 -22.80
C PHE A 48 -6.12 4.82 -23.94
N SER A 49 -7.38 4.50 -23.66
CA SER A 49 -8.47 4.52 -24.64
C SER A 49 -9.11 5.90 -24.81
N ASN A 50 -8.79 6.87 -23.95
CA ASN A 50 -9.29 8.24 -24.05
C ASN A 50 -8.44 9.05 -25.04
N PRO A 51 -8.96 9.44 -26.22
CA PRO A 51 -8.19 10.12 -27.26
C PRO A 51 -7.79 11.56 -26.91
N ASP A 52 -8.43 12.18 -25.91
CA ASP A 52 -8.16 13.55 -25.47
C ASP A 52 -6.93 13.68 -24.55
N ILE A 53 -6.32 12.55 -24.18
CA ILE A 53 -5.20 12.52 -23.25
C ILE A 53 -3.89 12.39 -24.04
N GLU A 54 -3.26 13.52 -24.37
CA GLU A 54 -1.87 13.57 -24.81
C GLU A 54 -0.94 13.34 -23.60
N LEU A 55 -0.78 12.06 -23.21
CA LEU A 55 0.20 11.69 -22.18
C LEU A 55 1.60 11.65 -22.81
N ASP A 56 2.37 12.70 -22.56
CA ASP A 56 3.79 12.69 -22.90
C ASP A 56 4.51 11.62 -22.06
N PRO A 57 5.20 10.64 -22.68
CA PRO A 57 5.85 9.54 -21.97
C PRO A 57 6.94 10.03 -21.00
N THR A 58 7.56 11.18 -21.28
CA THR A 58 8.55 11.80 -20.39
C THR A 58 7.90 12.28 -19.09
N SER A 59 6.71 12.90 -19.20
CA SER A 59 5.94 13.37 -18.04
C SER A 59 5.47 12.21 -17.17
N LEU A 60 5.06 11.09 -17.78
CA LEU A 60 4.73 9.86 -17.06
C LEU A 60 5.94 9.25 -16.35
N LEU A 61 7.09 9.18 -17.01
CA LEU A 61 8.32 8.66 -16.40
C LEU A 61 8.74 9.53 -15.20
N LEU A 62 8.66 10.84 -15.35
CA LEU A 62 8.97 11.79 -14.29
C LEU A 62 8.01 11.64 -13.11
N LEU A 63 6.71 11.46 -13.37
CA LEU A 63 5.71 11.17 -12.34
C LEU A 63 6.05 9.89 -11.56
N VAL A 64 6.38 8.80 -12.26
CA VAL A 64 6.78 7.54 -11.62
C VAL A 64 8.01 7.76 -10.73
N LEU A 65 9.03 8.45 -11.24
CA LEU A 65 10.25 8.74 -10.48
C LEU A 65 9.98 9.59 -9.24
N ILE A 66 9.13 10.62 -9.34
CA ILE A 66 8.73 11.44 -8.19
C ILE A 66 8.04 10.57 -7.13
N ILE A 67 7.06 9.77 -7.54
CA ILE A 67 6.31 8.89 -6.63
C ILE A 67 7.26 7.92 -5.91
N PHE A 68 8.17 7.30 -6.66
CA PHE A 68 9.14 6.36 -6.11
C PHE A 68 10.13 7.03 -5.16
N SER A 69 10.63 8.21 -5.52
CA SER A 69 11.53 9.02 -4.71
C SER A 69 10.89 9.45 -3.39
N ILE A 70 9.64 9.95 -3.43
CA ILE A 70 8.87 10.32 -2.24
C ILE A 70 8.67 9.10 -1.34
N GLN A 71 8.28 7.95 -1.91
CA GLN A 71 8.03 6.74 -1.14
C GLN A 71 9.29 6.22 -0.44
N ILE A 72 10.42 6.15 -1.15
CA ILE A 72 11.71 5.77 -0.59
C ILE A 72 12.14 6.76 0.50
N SER A 73 12.01 8.06 0.25
CA SER A 73 12.40 9.11 1.20
C SER A 73 11.60 8.99 2.51
N PHE A 74 10.28 8.77 2.41
CA PHE A 74 9.42 8.60 3.58
C PHE A 74 9.76 7.33 4.38
N MET A 75 10.06 6.25 3.67
CA MET A 75 10.46 4.98 4.27
C MET A 75 11.81 5.09 5.00
N LEU A 76 12.78 5.76 4.39
CA LEU A 76 14.09 6.01 4.98
C LEU A 76 13.99 6.96 6.18
N LEU A 77 13.18 8.01 6.07
CA LEU A 77 12.97 8.98 7.15
C LEU A 77 12.34 8.32 8.37
N THR A 78 11.29 7.52 8.18
CA THR A 78 10.64 6.78 9.27
C THR A 78 11.56 5.74 9.90
N PHE A 79 12.37 5.04 9.10
CA PHE A 79 13.41 4.14 9.60
C PHE A 79 14.48 4.87 10.41
N ALA A 80 15.02 5.97 9.89
CA ALA A 80 16.07 6.74 10.54
C ALA A 80 15.57 7.38 11.86
N PHE A 81 14.33 7.87 11.87
CA PHE A 81 13.71 8.42 13.06
C PHE A 81 13.48 7.35 14.13
N SER A 82 12.97 6.18 13.74
CA SER A 82 12.67 5.10 14.68
C SER A 82 13.92 4.35 15.17
N SER A 83 14.94 4.20 14.32
CA SER A 83 16.24 3.56 14.64
C SER A 83 17.17 4.47 15.44
N ARG A 84 16.78 5.73 15.68
CA ARG A 84 17.57 6.70 16.45
C ARG A 84 17.75 6.20 17.87
N SER A 85 19.00 6.23 18.36
CA SER A 85 19.42 5.68 19.67
C SER A 85 18.71 6.28 20.90
N GLY A 86 17.90 7.33 20.75
CA GLY A 86 17.11 7.93 21.82
C GLY A 86 15.63 7.54 21.84
N SER A 87 15.16 6.71 20.90
CA SER A 87 13.73 6.40 20.76
C SER A 87 13.22 5.29 21.70
N GLY A 88 14.12 4.47 22.27
CA GLY A 88 13.75 3.34 23.12
C GLY A 88 12.97 2.22 22.42
N PHE A 89 12.77 2.29 21.10
CA PHE A 89 11.98 1.31 20.35
C PHE A 89 12.71 -0.01 20.14
N SER A 90 11.97 -1.12 20.27
CA SER A 90 12.46 -2.43 19.87
C SER A 90 12.72 -2.46 18.35
N PRO A 91 13.67 -3.29 17.87
CA PRO A 91 13.81 -3.56 16.43
C PRO A 91 12.50 -3.99 15.78
N SER A 92 11.59 -4.66 16.51
CA SER A 92 10.27 -5.04 15.99
C SER A 92 9.33 -3.84 15.81
N ASP A 93 9.33 -2.91 16.77
CA ASP A 93 8.49 -1.71 16.74
C ASP A 93 8.92 -0.77 15.62
N THR A 94 10.24 -0.66 15.39
CA THR A 94 10.79 0.14 14.29
C THR A 94 10.30 -0.33 12.93
N VAL A 95 10.20 -1.65 12.74
CA VAL A 95 9.69 -2.23 11.50
C VAL A 95 8.18 -2.01 11.37
N ALA A 96 7.42 -2.18 12.47
CA ALA A 96 6.00 -1.90 12.48
C ALA A 96 5.69 -0.43 12.15
N ILE A 97 6.43 0.52 12.74
CA ILE A 97 6.29 1.95 12.48
C ILE A 97 6.59 2.28 11.02
N MET A 98 7.67 1.75 10.46
CA MET A 98 8.04 1.99 9.06
C MET A 98 6.96 1.51 8.09
N PHE A 99 6.49 0.26 8.23
CA PHE A 99 5.45 -0.29 7.36
C PHE A 99 4.11 0.41 7.58
N CYS A 100 3.71 0.67 8.82
CA CYS A 100 2.44 1.35 9.12
C CYS A 100 2.40 2.79 8.59
N SER A 101 3.55 3.49 8.58
CA SER A 101 3.64 4.86 8.08
C SER A 101 3.62 4.90 6.54
N THR A 102 4.30 3.94 5.91
CA THR A 102 4.63 3.98 4.47
C THR A 102 3.58 3.26 3.61
N HIS A 103 2.91 2.24 4.15
CA HIS A 103 1.79 1.54 3.49
C HIS A 103 0.45 2.11 3.98
N LYS A 104 0.13 3.33 3.53
CA LYS A 104 -1.19 3.92 3.76
C LYS A 104 -2.26 3.12 2.99
N SER A 105 -3.48 2.98 3.54
CA SER A 105 -4.57 2.20 2.92
C SER A 105 -5.11 2.87 1.65
N LEU A 106 -4.40 2.72 0.54
CA LEU A 106 -4.81 3.18 -0.79
C LEU A 106 -5.92 2.32 -1.40
N THR A 107 -6.11 1.11 -0.91
CA THR A 107 -7.15 0.19 -1.39
C THR A 107 -8.54 0.77 -1.20
N LEU A 108 -8.74 1.61 -0.17
CA LEU A 108 -9.94 2.43 0.02
C LEU A 108 -9.89 3.77 -0.73
N GLY A 109 -8.70 4.22 -1.13
CA GLY A 109 -8.47 5.49 -1.81
C GLY A 109 -9.06 5.54 -3.22
N ILE A 110 -8.92 4.46 -4.01
CA ILE A 110 -9.48 4.41 -5.39
C ILE A 110 -11.02 4.53 -5.37
N PRO A 111 -11.77 3.74 -4.58
CA PRO A 111 -13.22 3.91 -4.45
C PRO A 111 -13.63 5.30 -3.96
N MET A 112 -12.91 5.85 -2.97
CA MET A 112 -13.16 7.19 -2.46
C MET A 112 -12.93 8.27 -3.51
N LEU A 113 -11.87 8.16 -4.31
CA LEU A 113 -11.59 9.09 -5.40
C LEU A 113 -12.72 9.06 -6.45
N LYS A 114 -13.18 7.86 -6.83
CA LYS A 114 -14.31 7.72 -7.77
C LYS A 114 -15.57 8.40 -7.26
N ILE A 115 -15.87 8.30 -5.96
CA ILE A 115 -17.04 8.94 -5.34
C ILE A 115 -16.87 10.47 -5.26
N VAL A 116 -15.70 10.95 -4.84
CA VAL A 116 -15.46 12.39 -4.66
C VAL A 116 -15.46 13.15 -5.98
N PHE A 117 -14.99 12.51 -7.05
CA PHE A 117 -14.88 13.11 -8.39
C PHE A 117 -15.90 12.55 -9.37
N GLU A 118 -17.02 11.99 -8.88
CA GLU A 118 -18.14 11.55 -9.70
C GLU A 118 -18.62 12.71 -10.60
N GLY A 119 -18.56 12.54 -11.93
CA GLY A 119 -18.96 13.55 -12.91
C GLY A 119 -17.84 14.42 -13.51
N TYR A 120 -16.59 14.30 -13.06
CA TYR A 120 -15.46 14.96 -13.72
C TYR A 120 -14.95 14.18 -14.93
N GLN A 121 -14.91 14.80 -16.11
CA GLN A 121 -14.46 14.16 -17.35
C GLN A 121 -12.97 13.72 -17.33
N HIS A 122 -12.17 14.20 -16.38
CA HIS A 122 -10.75 13.87 -16.23
C HIS A 122 -10.45 12.95 -15.03
N LEU A 123 -11.43 12.17 -14.56
CA LEU A 123 -11.25 11.21 -13.46
C LEU A 123 -10.09 10.22 -13.70
N SER A 124 -9.92 9.80 -14.95
CA SER A 124 -8.86 8.90 -15.40
C SER A 124 -7.48 9.46 -15.08
N LEU A 125 -7.25 10.76 -15.37
CA LEU A 125 -5.97 11.44 -15.16
C LEU A 125 -5.59 11.56 -13.68
N ILE A 126 -6.56 11.85 -12.81
CA ILE A 126 -6.34 11.95 -11.35
C ILE A 126 -6.04 10.56 -10.76
N SER A 127 -6.53 9.51 -11.41
CA SER A 127 -6.32 8.12 -10.97
C SER A 127 -4.94 7.58 -11.34
N VAL A 128 -4.29 8.09 -12.40
CA VAL A 128 -2.97 7.59 -12.88
C VAL A 128 -1.89 7.57 -11.80
N PRO A 129 -1.64 8.64 -11.02
CA PRO A 129 -0.64 8.61 -9.95
C PRO A 129 -0.96 7.56 -8.88
N LEU A 130 -2.24 7.39 -8.53
CA LEU A 130 -2.69 6.41 -7.54
C LEU A 130 -2.48 4.97 -8.02
N LEU A 131 -2.69 4.72 -9.31
CA LEU A 131 -2.45 3.42 -9.96
C LEU A 131 -0.97 3.05 -9.97
N ILE A 132 -0.07 4.02 -10.14
CA ILE A 132 1.39 3.80 -10.12
C ILE A 132 1.87 3.63 -8.69
N TYR A 133 1.33 4.42 -7.77
CA TYR A 133 1.76 4.43 -6.37
C TYR A 133 1.50 3.08 -5.69
N HIS A 134 0.31 2.51 -5.82
CA HIS A 134 -0.05 1.29 -5.09
C HIS A 134 0.85 0.06 -5.40
N PRO A 135 1.14 -0.29 -6.66
CA PRO A 135 2.10 -1.34 -7.00
C PRO A 135 3.52 -1.00 -6.56
N ALA A 136 3.93 0.28 -6.69
CA ALA A 136 5.25 0.72 -6.24
C ALA A 136 5.43 0.51 -4.73
N GLN A 137 4.39 0.79 -3.92
CA GLN A 137 4.43 0.50 -2.48
C GLN A 137 4.62 -1.00 -2.20
N ILE A 138 3.85 -1.87 -2.86
CA ILE A 138 3.96 -3.33 -2.68
C ILE A 138 5.35 -3.82 -3.09
N LEU A 139 5.85 -3.37 -4.24
CA LEU A 139 7.15 -3.75 -4.78
C LEU A 139 8.28 -3.31 -3.82
N LEU A 140 8.27 -2.05 -3.40
CA LEU A 140 9.26 -1.50 -2.47
C LEU A 140 9.22 -2.21 -1.11
N GLY A 141 8.02 -2.42 -0.56
CA GLY A 141 7.84 -3.18 0.67
C GLY A 141 8.42 -4.59 0.55
N SER A 142 8.11 -5.30 -0.53
CA SER A 142 8.60 -6.66 -0.77
C SER A 142 10.12 -6.74 -0.89
N ILE A 143 10.77 -5.77 -1.54
CA ILE A 143 12.24 -5.70 -1.68
C ILE A 143 12.88 -5.37 -0.33
N LEU A 144 12.23 -4.56 0.49
CA LEU A 144 12.77 -4.10 1.77
C LEU A 144 12.67 -5.14 2.89
N VAL A 145 11.61 -5.95 2.92
CA VAL A 145 11.40 -7.02 3.91
C VAL A 145 12.65 -7.87 4.17
N PRO A 146 13.33 -8.47 3.16
CA PRO A 146 14.51 -9.28 3.41
C PRO A 146 15.68 -8.49 4.02
N THR A 147 15.90 -7.25 3.58
CA THR A 147 16.95 -6.37 4.11
C THR A 147 16.73 -6.04 5.59
N ILE A 148 15.49 -5.66 5.94
CA ILE A 148 15.10 -5.38 7.32
C ILE A 148 15.20 -6.64 8.20
N ARG A 149 14.80 -7.80 7.67
CA ARG A 149 14.91 -9.07 8.39
C ARG A 149 16.36 -9.40 8.73
N GLY A 150 17.28 -9.15 7.80
CA GLY A 150 18.73 -9.28 8.04
C GLY A 150 19.22 -8.34 9.15
N TRP A 151 18.82 -7.07 9.11
CA TRP A 151 19.15 -6.07 10.14
C TRP A 151 18.61 -6.46 11.53
N MET A 152 17.36 -6.91 11.60
CA MET A 152 16.69 -7.33 12.85
C MET A 152 17.41 -8.52 13.49
N SER A 153 17.77 -9.53 12.70
CA SER A 153 18.50 -10.71 13.17
C SER A 153 19.86 -10.34 13.78
N SER A 154 20.59 -9.42 13.14
CA SER A 154 21.87 -8.90 13.65
C SER A 154 21.73 -8.15 14.97
N ARG A 155 20.69 -7.31 15.11
CA ARG A 155 20.39 -6.60 16.37
C ARG A 155 19.97 -7.56 17.49
N HIS A 156 19.20 -8.60 17.17
CA HIS A 156 18.79 -9.61 18.16
C HIS A 156 19.99 -10.42 18.68
N LYS A 157 20.92 -10.84 17.79
CA LYS A 157 22.18 -11.48 18.20
C LYS A 157 23.03 -10.59 19.08
N SER A 158 23.16 -9.30 18.75
CA SER A 158 23.94 -8.35 19.56
C SER A 158 23.33 -8.14 20.96
N SER A 159 22.00 -8.17 21.09
CA SER A 159 21.34 -8.07 22.39
C SER A 159 21.50 -9.33 23.26
N LEU A 160 21.64 -10.51 22.63
CA LEU A 160 21.85 -11.78 23.34
C LEU A 160 23.30 -11.94 23.84
N LEU A 161 24.28 -11.36 23.14
CA LEU A 161 25.69 -11.38 23.55
C LEU A 161 26.02 -10.41 24.70
N LEU A 162 25.14 -9.46 24.99
CA LEU A 162 25.28 -8.46 26.05
C LEU A 162 24.55 -8.85 27.36
N ARG A 163 23.89 -10.01 27.40
CA ARG A 163 23.26 -10.60 28.58
C ARG A 163 24.02 -11.85 29.01
#